data_AF-A0A8H7ADF5-F1
#
_entry.id   AF-A0A8H7ADF5-F1
#
_cell.length_a   1.000
_cell.length_b   1.000
_cell.length_c   1.000
_cell.angle_alpha   90.00
_cell.angle_beta   90.00
_cell.angle_gamma   90.00
#
_symmetry.space_group_name_H-M   'P 1'
#
loop_
_entity.id
_entity.type
_entity.pdbx_description
1 polymer ?
#
loop_
_entity_poly.entity_id
_entity_poly.type
_entity_poly.pdbx_seq_one_letter_code
_entity_poly.pdbx_strand_id
1 'polypeptide(L)'
;MLNGHIETTISGSWSWLTRTNSSPTKDCKIGCCSNGVCGLGPDFCGSSCISTCDYKSECDPGWGAQWSAAETCPLNVCCSKFGFCGTTSEFCGTKKVTKPSCSGTSSNKRSIGYYEGWSTTKACDGMSPENIPAGAYTHLNFAFAFIDPKTCKVAPMSDLDVQLYLRFTAIKDDNPGLQTWISIGGWSMKRPRYAFLIA
;
A
#
# COMPACT_ATOMS: atom_id res chain seq x y z
N MET A 1 -14.98 12.88 -7.66
CA MET A 1 -15.08 12.53 -6.22
C MET A 1 -15.93 11.29 -6.11
N LEU A 2 -15.31 10.12 -5.98
CA LEU A 2 -16.01 8.89 -5.65
C LEU A 2 -15.29 8.33 -4.41
N ASN A 3 -15.99 8.43 -3.29
CA ASN A 3 -15.61 7.86 -2.01
C ASN A 3 -15.57 6.33 -2.15
N GLY A 4 -14.40 5.78 -2.44
CA GLY A 4 -14.09 4.38 -2.22
C GLY A 4 -13.84 4.16 -0.74
N HIS A 5 -14.91 4.06 0.04
CA HIS A 5 -14.85 3.48 1.37
C HIS A 5 -14.31 2.06 1.23
N ILE A 6 -13.03 1.86 1.56
CA ILE A 6 -12.56 0.55 2.05
C ILE A 6 -13.10 0.48 3.47
N GLU A 7 -14.39 0.14 3.59
CA GLU A 7 -14.91 -0.53 4.77
C GLU A 7 -14.28 -1.93 4.79
N THR A 8 -13.04 -2.02 5.28
CA THR A 8 -12.82 -3.08 6.26
C THR A 8 -13.70 -2.71 7.43
N THR A 9 -14.87 -3.33 7.46
CA THR A 9 -15.84 -3.24 8.53
C THR A 9 -15.12 -3.56 9.85
N ILE A 10 -14.59 -2.54 10.51
CA ILE A 10 -14.31 -2.58 11.94
C ILE A 10 -15.68 -2.36 12.59
N SER A 11 -16.58 -3.33 12.40
CA SER A 11 -17.83 -3.36 13.15
C SER A 11 -17.51 -3.81 14.56
N GLY A 12 -17.49 -2.84 15.47
CA GLY A 12 -17.95 -3.03 16.84
C GLY A 12 -17.01 -3.75 17.80
N SER A 13 -16.87 -3.12 18.97
CA SER A 13 -16.56 -3.73 20.26
C SER A 13 -15.17 -4.37 20.46
N TRP A 14 -14.30 -3.66 21.19
CA TRP A 14 -13.42 -4.20 22.26
C TRP A 14 -12.98 -5.68 22.15
N SER A 15 -12.28 -6.08 21.09
CA SER A 15 -11.80 -7.46 20.93
C SER A 15 -10.42 -7.53 20.27
N TRP A 16 -9.41 -6.95 20.93
CA TRP A 16 -7.99 -7.24 20.61
C TRP A 16 -7.58 -8.67 20.98
N LEU A 17 -8.47 -9.43 21.62
CA LEU A 17 -8.41 -10.87 21.80
C LEU A 17 -9.30 -11.55 20.74
N THR A 18 -8.90 -11.53 19.47
CA THR A 18 -9.51 -12.49 18.55
C THR A 18 -9.16 -13.88 19.09
N ARG A 19 -10.16 -14.63 19.56
CA ARG A 19 -10.08 -16.09 19.72
C ARG A 19 -9.86 -16.71 18.34
N THR A 20 -8.68 -16.50 17.79
CA THR A 20 -8.12 -17.38 16.79
C THR A 20 -7.77 -18.62 17.58
N ASN A 21 -8.46 -19.75 17.34
CA ASN A 21 -8.05 -21.06 17.83
C ASN A 21 -6.64 -21.33 17.30
N SER A 22 -5.63 -20.78 17.96
CA SER A 22 -4.23 -20.97 17.69
C SER A 22 -3.80 -22.22 18.43
N SER A 23 -2.94 -23.01 17.81
CA SER A 23 -2.53 -24.31 18.32
C SER A 23 -1.08 -24.53 17.89
N PRO A 24 -0.41 -25.59 18.38
CA PRO A 24 0.92 -25.95 17.89
C PRO A 24 1.00 -26.14 16.37
N THR A 25 -0.13 -26.40 15.71
CA THR A 25 -0.24 -26.65 14.26
C THR A 25 -0.92 -25.53 13.50
N LYS A 26 -1.36 -24.46 14.19
CA LYS A 26 -2.02 -23.31 13.60
C LYS A 26 -1.48 -22.04 14.22
N ASP A 27 -0.53 -21.45 13.50
CA ASP A 27 0.18 -20.26 13.95
C ASP A 27 -0.68 -19.01 13.95
N CYS A 28 -0.30 -18.10 14.83
CA CYS A 28 -0.83 -16.74 14.87
C CYS A 28 -0.37 -15.97 13.63
N LYS A 29 -1.31 -15.26 13.00
CA LYS A 29 -0.97 -14.36 11.88
C LYS A 29 -0.10 -13.19 12.35
N ILE A 30 -0.32 -12.74 13.58
CA ILE A 30 0.42 -11.69 14.28
C ILE A 30 0.55 -12.12 15.74
N GLY A 31 1.77 -12.08 16.27
CA GLY A 31 2.07 -12.39 17.67
C GLY A 31 2.34 -13.86 17.97
N CYS A 32 2.49 -14.15 19.25
CA CYS A 32 2.76 -15.46 19.82
C CYS A 32 1.46 -16.15 20.24
N CYS A 33 1.42 -17.47 20.13
CA CYS A 33 0.30 -18.29 20.56
C CYS A 33 0.47 -18.68 22.03
N SER A 34 -0.46 -18.30 22.90
CA SER A 34 -0.50 -18.71 24.32
C SER A 34 -1.93 -19.09 24.70
N ASN A 35 -2.13 -20.30 25.24
CA ASN A 35 -3.44 -20.82 25.66
C ASN A 35 -4.57 -20.67 24.61
N GLY A 36 -4.24 -20.86 23.33
CA GLY A 36 -5.20 -20.76 22.23
C GLY A 36 -5.64 -19.33 21.89
N VAL A 37 -4.86 -18.33 22.32
CA VAL A 37 -5.04 -16.91 22.01
C VAL A 37 -3.73 -16.35 21.46
N CYS A 38 -3.85 -15.46 20.48
CA CYS A 38 -2.71 -14.73 19.92
C CYS A 38 -2.50 -13.40 20.62
N GLY A 39 -1.25 -13.07 20.96
CA GLY A 39 -0.90 -11.78 21.54
C GLY A 39 0.60 -11.49 21.48
N LEU A 40 1.00 -10.34 21.99
CA LEU A 40 2.38 -9.84 21.94
C LEU A 40 2.92 -9.59 23.34
N GLY A 41 4.24 -9.53 23.44
CA GLY A 41 4.92 -9.20 24.68
C GLY A 41 5.12 -10.42 25.60
N PRO A 42 5.65 -10.19 26.82
CA PRO A 42 6.08 -11.25 27.72
C PRO A 42 4.94 -12.21 28.12
N ASP A 43 3.70 -11.72 28.22
CA ASP A 43 2.55 -12.53 28.64
C ASP A 43 2.14 -13.60 27.61
N PHE A 44 2.47 -13.37 26.33
CA PHE A 44 2.12 -14.29 25.24
C PHE A 44 3.33 -15.00 24.65
N CYS A 45 4.47 -14.31 24.58
CA CYS A 45 5.70 -14.82 24.00
C CYS A 45 6.67 -15.41 25.05
N GLY A 46 6.35 -15.27 26.34
CA GLY A 46 7.12 -15.83 27.44
C GLY A 46 6.97 -17.35 27.59
N SER A 47 7.05 -17.83 28.84
CA SER A 47 7.08 -19.27 29.14
C SER A 47 5.81 -20.03 28.75
N SER A 48 4.68 -19.36 28.60
CA SER A 48 3.40 -19.94 28.20
C SER A 48 3.21 -20.02 26.69
N CYS A 49 4.23 -19.64 25.91
CA CYS A 49 4.14 -19.66 24.46
C CYS A 49 4.18 -21.09 23.89
N ILE A 50 3.29 -21.36 22.95
CA ILE A 50 3.06 -22.64 22.30
C ILE A 50 3.63 -22.66 20.88
N SER A 51 3.47 -21.55 20.14
CA SER A 51 4.03 -21.40 18.79
C SER A 51 4.32 -19.93 18.46
N THR A 52 5.20 -19.68 17.49
CA THR A 52 5.63 -18.33 17.07
C THR A 52 6.23 -17.49 18.21
N CYS A 53 6.97 -18.11 19.13
CA CYS A 53 7.43 -17.48 20.38
C CYS A 53 8.50 -16.40 20.22
N ASP A 54 9.22 -16.41 19.09
CA ASP A 54 10.21 -15.40 18.77
C ASP A 54 9.59 -14.14 18.12
N TYR A 55 8.25 -14.06 18.04
CA TYR A 55 7.57 -12.92 17.45
C TYR A 55 7.79 -11.66 18.30
N LYS A 56 8.33 -10.62 17.67
CA LYS A 56 8.56 -9.32 18.31
C LYS A 56 7.52 -8.31 17.91
N SER A 57 7.12 -7.46 18.85
CA SER A 57 6.27 -6.31 18.55
C SER A 57 6.99 -5.27 17.69
N GLU A 58 6.23 -4.42 17.01
CA GLU A 58 6.79 -3.39 16.12
C GLU A 58 7.60 -2.34 16.89
N CYS A 59 7.10 -1.96 18.07
CA CYS A 59 7.72 -1.00 18.96
C CYS A 59 7.71 -1.50 20.40
N ASP A 60 8.47 -0.82 21.25
CA ASP A 60 8.59 -1.15 22.67
C ASP A 60 7.65 -0.32 23.54
N PRO A 61 6.58 -0.92 24.12
CA PRO A 61 5.77 -0.25 25.13
C PRO A 61 6.41 -0.27 26.54
N GLY A 62 7.61 -0.83 26.69
CA GLY A 62 8.31 -1.03 27.96
C GLY A 62 8.61 -2.50 28.31
N TRP A 63 8.53 -3.40 27.33
CA TRP A 63 8.86 -4.81 27.44
C TRP A 63 10.35 -5.12 27.22
N GLY A 64 11.06 -4.20 26.54
CA GLY A 64 12.47 -4.33 26.20
C GLY A 64 12.72 -5.01 24.85
N ALA A 65 13.95 -4.88 24.35
CA ALA A 65 14.38 -5.37 23.03
C ALA A 65 14.29 -6.90 22.84
N GLN A 66 14.09 -7.64 23.92
CA GLN A 66 13.81 -9.08 23.87
C GLN A 66 12.42 -9.37 23.25
N TRP A 67 11.42 -8.51 23.50
CA TRP A 67 10.03 -8.67 23.04
C TRP A 67 9.65 -7.69 21.92
N SER A 68 10.49 -6.69 21.66
CA SER A 68 10.20 -5.58 20.75
C SER A 68 11.28 -5.48 19.68
N ALA A 69 10.88 -5.29 18.43
CA ALA A 69 11.79 -5.19 17.28
C ALA A 69 12.51 -3.83 17.25
N ALA A 70 11.86 -2.77 17.72
CA ALA A 70 12.43 -1.44 17.86
C ALA A 70 12.02 -0.81 19.19
N GLU A 71 12.89 0.02 19.76
CA GLU A 71 12.58 0.81 20.96
C GLU A 71 11.50 1.88 20.65
N THR A 72 11.55 2.47 19.46
CA THR A 72 10.61 3.49 18.99
C THR A 72 10.08 3.17 17.60
N CYS A 73 8.89 3.69 17.27
CA CYS A 73 8.28 3.51 15.96
C CYS A 73 9.11 4.17 14.82
N PRO A 74 9.32 3.50 13.67
CA PRO A 74 10.18 4.00 12.58
C PRO A 74 9.81 5.37 12.02
N LEU A 75 8.52 5.74 12.06
CA LEU A 75 8.02 7.03 11.57
C LEU A 75 7.89 8.10 12.68
N ASN A 76 8.53 7.89 13.84
CA ASN A 76 8.41 8.75 15.03
C ASN A 76 6.95 8.95 15.49
N VAL A 77 6.11 7.93 15.24
CA VAL A 77 4.72 7.86 15.71
C VAL A 77 4.65 7.23 17.11
N CYS A 78 3.46 7.10 17.69
CA CYS A 78 3.32 6.58 19.06
C CYS A 78 3.31 5.06 19.09
N CYS A 79 3.94 4.51 20.12
CA CYS A 79 3.82 3.09 20.44
C CYS A 79 2.61 2.86 21.36
N SER A 80 1.68 2.02 20.92
CA SER A 80 0.58 1.57 21.77
C SER A 80 1.09 0.62 22.85
N LYS A 81 0.31 0.46 23.93
CA LYS A 81 0.60 -0.51 25.01
C LYS A 81 0.72 -1.97 24.55
N PHE A 82 0.28 -2.28 23.34
CA PHE A 82 0.31 -3.61 22.73
C PHE A 82 1.50 -3.78 21.76
N GLY A 83 2.38 -2.78 21.65
CA GLY A 83 3.58 -2.84 20.81
C GLY A 83 3.34 -2.60 19.32
N PHE A 84 2.26 -1.94 18.95
CA PHE A 84 1.98 -1.48 17.58
C PHE A 84 2.20 0.02 17.43
N CYS A 85 2.61 0.45 16.24
CA CYS A 85 2.80 1.85 15.92
C CYS A 85 1.57 2.49 15.28
N GLY A 86 1.24 3.71 15.70
CA GLY A 86 0.11 4.44 15.14
C GLY A 86 0.03 5.89 15.56
N THR A 87 -0.91 6.61 14.96
CA THR A 87 -1.13 8.05 15.18
C THR A 87 -2.50 8.37 15.78
N THR A 88 -3.37 7.37 15.96
CA THR A 88 -4.71 7.59 16.53
C THR A 88 -4.63 7.70 18.06
N SER A 89 -5.71 8.14 18.69
CA SER A 89 -5.80 8.27 20.15
C SER A 89 -5.56 6.96 20.90
N GLU A 90 -5.82 5.81 20.28
CA GLU A 90 -5.55 4.50 20.89
C GLU A 90 -4.05 4.20 21.04
N PHE A 91 -3.21 4.85 20.24
CA PHE A 91 -1.75 4.71 20.26
C PHE A 91 -1.10 5.89 20.98
N CYS A 92 -1.63 7.10 20.76
CA CYS A 92 -1.02 8.35 21.22
C CYS A 92 -1.69 8.98 22.44
N GLY A 93 -2.87 8.52 22.85
CA GLY A 93 -3.68 9.20 23.86
C GLY A 93 -3.98 10.64 23.45
N THR A 94 -3.45 11.59 24.23
CA THR A 94 -3.56 13.04 23.97
C THR A 94 -2.41 13.60 23.12
N LYS A 95 -1.34 12.83 22.90
CA LYS A 95 -0.18 13.27 22.11
C LYS A 95 -0.59 13.40 20.64
N LYS A 96 -0.29 14.54 20.02
CA LYS A 96 -0.44 14.71 18.57
C LYS A 96 0.90 14.47 17.89
N VAL A 97 0.93 13.51 16.98
CA VAL A 97 2.09 13.33 16.09
C VAL A 97 2.00 14.40 15.00
N THR A 98 3.07 15.16 14.83
CA THR A 98 3.14 16.15 13.75
C THR A 98 3.33 15.40 12.45
N LYS A 99 2.37 15.52 11.53
CA LYS A 99 2.54 15.00 10.18
C LYS A 99 3.77 15.66 9.55
N PRO A 100 4.69 14.89 8.94
CA PRO A 100 5.77 15.48 8.19
C PRO A 100 5.19 16.43 7.13
N SER A 101 5.59 17.69 7.16
CA SER A 101 5.25 18.66 6.14
C SER A 101 6.52 19.10 5.45
N CYS A 102 6.59 18.92 4.13
CA CYS A 102 7.66 19.50 3.34
C CYS A 102 7.40 21.02 3.22
N SER A 103 8.40 21.85 3.57
CA SER A 103 8.31 23.31 3.44
C SER A 103 8.52 23.82 1.99
N GLY A 104 8.84 22.91 1.07
CA GLY A 104 9.07 23.24 -0.34
C GLY A 104 7.80 23.25 -1.18
N THR A 105 7.82 24.00 -2.27
CA THR A 105 6.77 24.01 -3.30
C THR A 105 7.07 23.04 -4.45
N SER A 106 7.98 22.08 -4.25
CA SER A 106 8.40 21.13 -5.28
C SER A 106 7.23 20.30 -5.82
N SER A 107 6.21 20.02 -4.99
CA SER A 107 4.96 19.38 -5.41
C SER A 107 4.20 20.20 -6.46
N ASN A 108 4.23 21.53 -6.37
CA ASN A 108 3.50 22.43 -7.27
C ASN A 108 4.17 22.51 -8.66
N LYS A 109 5.40 22.01 -8.79
CA LYS A 109 6.12 21.92 -10.07
C LYS A 109 5.73 20.69 -10.88
N ARG A 110 4.92 19.78 -10.33
CA ARG A 110 4.53 18.53 -11.00
C ARG A 110 3.02 18.35 -10.97
N SER A 111 2.39 18.44 -12.14
CA SER A 111 1.04 17.91 -12.39
C SER A 111 1.19 16.55 -13.07
N ILE A 112 0.67 15.49 -12.44
CA ILE A 112 0.82 14.09 -12.88
C ILE A 112 -0.56 13.52 -13.22
N GLY A 113 -0.75 13.11 -14.47
CA GLY A 113 -1.97 12.46 -14.94
C GLY A 113 -1.77 10.97 -15.22
N TYR A 114 -2.87 10.21 -15.18
CA TYR A 114 -2.92 8.82 -15.63
C TYR A 114 -3.89 8.73 -16.81
N TYR A 115 -3.41 8.22 -17.94
CA TYR A 115 -4.22 8.00 -19.13
C TYR A 115 -4.55 6.51 -19.23
N GLU A 116 -5.83 6.18 -19.08
CA GLU A 116 -6.33 4.82 -19.20
C GLU A 116 -6.49 4.44 -20.68
N GLY A 117 -5.76 3.43 -21.15
CA GLY A 117 -5.79 3.02 -22.58
C GLY A 117 -7.19 2.68 -23.10
N TRP A 118 -8.03 2.10 -22.23
CA TRP A 118 -9.42 1.75 -22.53
C TRP A 118 -10.38 2.97 -22.54
N SER A 119 -9.90 4.18 -22.26
CA SER A 119 -10.72 5.40 -22.39
C SER A 119 -11.28 5.54 -23.81
N THR A 120 -10.52 5.10 -24.81
CA THR A 120 -10.90 5.11 -26.23
C THR A 120 -12.11 4.25 -26.57
N THR A 121 -12.45 3.26 -25.74
CA THR A 121 -13.57 2.33 -26.00
C THR A 121 -14.89 2.77 -25.37
N LYS A 122 -14.90 3.88 -24.62
CA LYS A 122 -16.11 4.42 -24.01
C LYS A 122 -17.03 5.02 -25.07
N ALA A 123 -18.31 4.65 -25.04
CA ALA A 123 -19.32 5.16 -25.96
C ALA A 123 -19.61 6.67 -25.77
N CYS A 124 -19.48 7.17 -24.53
CA CYS A 124 -19.60 8.59 -24.18
C CYS A 124 -18.33 9.03 -23.45
N ASP A 125 -17.89 10.27 -23.69
CA ASP A 125 -16.68 10.86 -23.09
C ASP A 125 -15.41 10.00 -23.28
N GLY A 126 -15.38 9.21 -24.36
CA GLY A 126 -14.18 8.50 -24.77
C GLY A 126 -13.10 9.49 -25.17
N MET A 127 -11.92 9.35 -24.56
CA MET A 127 -10.82 10.28 -24.79
C MET A 127 -9.69 9.55 -25.52
N SER A 128 -9.34 10.05 -26.70
CA SER A 128 -8.11 9.68 -27.40
C SER A 128 -6.92 10.44 -26.83
N PRO A 129 -5.68 9.94 -26.98
CA PRO A 129 -4.50 10.60 -26.42
C PRO A 129 -4.34 12.06 -26.90
N GLU A 130 -4.67 12.35 -28.16
CA GLU A 130 -4.54 13.69 -28.77
C GLU A 130 -5.52 14.70 -28.19
N ASN A 131 -6.58 14.25 -27.51
CA ASN A 131 -7.55 15.12 -26.87
C ASN A 131 -7.10 15.57 -25.47
N ILE A 132 -5.92 15.15 -25.00
CA ILE A 132 -5.37 15.61 -23.72
C ILE A 132 -4.95 17.08 -23.88
N PRO A 133 -5.48 18.00 -23.05
CA PRO A 133 -5.18 19.42 -23.20
C PRO A 133 -3.70 19.73 -23.00
N ALA A 134 -3.13 20.52 -23.92
CA ALA A 134 -1.75 20.93 -23.82
C ALA A 134 -1.50 21.77 -22.56
N GLY A 135 -0.35 21.56 -21.91
CA GLY A 135 0.06 22.26 -20.69
C GLY A 135 -0.68 21.87 -19.39
N ALA A 136 -1.69 20.99 -19.45
CA ALA A 136 -2.41 20.55 -18.25
C ALA A 136 -1.55 19.67 -17.32
N TYR A 137 -0.60 18.93 -17.90
CA TYR A 137 0.24 17.97 -17.19
C TYR A 137 1.71 18.17 -17.48
N THR A 138 2.53 17.94 -16.46
CA THR A 138 3.99 17.88 -16.57
C THR A 138 4.48 16.44 -16.78
N HIS A 139 3.73 15.46 -16.24
CA HIS A 139 4.00 14.04 -16.38
C HIS A 139 2.69 13.32 -16.69
N LEU A 140 2.72 12.41 -17.66
CA LEU A 140 1.61 11.52 -17.96
C LEU A 140 2.06 10.07 -17.84
N ASN A 141 1.24 9.25 -17.19
CA ASN A 141 1.45 7.82 -17.06
C ASN A 141 0.40 7.07 -17.88
N PHE A 142 0.83 6.22 -18.81
CA PHE A 142 -0.07 5.29 -19.48
C PHE A 142 -0.44 4.17 -18.51
N ALA A 143 -1.74 3.97 -18.31
CA ALA A 143 -2.35 2.99 -17.43
C ALA A 143 -3.10 1.94 -18.27
N PHE A 144 -2.68 0.68 -18.32
CA PHE A 144 -1.51 0.07 -17.70
C PHE A 144 -0.85 -0.91 -18.68
N ALA A 145 0.41 -1.27 -18.42
CA ALA A 145 1.00 -2.52 -18.88
C ALA A 145 0.94 -3.56 -17.74
N PHE A 146 1.26 -4.81 -18.04
CA PHE A 146 1.35 -5.87 -17.05
C PHE A 146 2.62 -6.71 -17.24
N ILE A 147 2.90 -7.58 -16.27
CA ILE A 147 4.00 -8.55 -16.36
C ILE A 147 3.40 -9.91 -16.68
N ASP A 148 3.78 -10.47 -17.82
CA ASP A 148 3.36 -11.81 -18.22
C ASP A 148 3.88 -12.83 -17.19
N PRO A 149 2.99 -13.59 -16.52
CA PRO A 149 3.40 -14.51 -15.47
C PRO A 149 4.14 -15.74 -16.00
N LYS A 150 4.13 -16.00 -17.31
CA LYS A 150 4.84 -17.13 -17.93
C LYS A 150 6.24 -16.72 -18.37
N THR A 151 6.38 -15.54 -18.95
CA THR A 151 7.65 -15.07 -19.52
C THR A 151 8.40 -14.09 -18.62
N CYS A 152 7.76 -13.56 -17.58
CA CYS A 152 8.25 -12.50 -16.70
C CYS A 152 8.66 -11.21 -17.46
N LYS A 153 8.06 -10.98 -18.64
CA LYS A 153 8.31 -9.78 -19.47
C LYS A 153 7.16 -8.80 -19.34
N VAL A 154 7.45 -7.53 -19.60
CA VAL A 154 6.43 -6.49 -19.72
C VAL A 154 5.62 -6.75 -21.00
N ALA A 155 4.30 -6.73 -20.87
CA ALA A 155 3.35 -6.97 -21.94
C ALA A 155 2.22 -5.91 -21.92
N PRO A 156 1.66 -5.56 -23.08
CA PRO A 156 0.52 -4.64 -23.17
C PRO A 156 -0.76 -5.31 -22.66
N MET A 157 -1.65 -4.60 -21.97
CA MET A 157 -2.90 -5.20 -21.48
C MET A 157 -3.85 -5.61 -22.62
N SER A 158 -3.79 -4.91 -23.74
CA SER A 158 -4.47 -5.24 -24.99
C SER A 158 -3.54 -5.03 -26.19
N ASP A 159 -3.70 -5.81 -27.25
CA ASP A 159 -2.98 -5.58 -28.52
C ASP A 159 -3.23 -4.17 -29.09
N LEU A 160 -4.38 -3.58 -28.77
CA LEU A 160 -4.72 -2.20 -29.16
C LEU A 160 -3.84 -1.16 -28.44
N ASP A 161 -3.33 -1.46 -27.24
CA ASP A 161 -2.51 -0.52 -26.47
C ASP A 161 -1.18 -0.22 -27.18
N VAL A 162 -0.65 -1.17 -27.95
CA VAL A 162 0.62 -1.00 -28.67
C VAL A 162 0.57 0.20 -29.62
N GLN A 163 -0.56 0.37 -30.31
CA GLN A 163 -0.77 1.52 -31.20
C GLN A 163 -1.03 2.80 -30.41
N LEU A 164 -1.66 2.69 -29.24
CA LEU A 164 -1.89 3.83 -28.37
C LEU A 164 -0.61 4.35 -27.71
N TYR A 165 0.40 3.51 -27.46
CA TYR A 165 1.68 3.97 -26.89
C TYR A 165 2.39 4.99 -27.77
N LEU A 166 2.40 4.75 -29.08
CA LEU A 166 3.02 5.66 -30.04
C LEU A 166 2.28 7.00 -30.06
N ARG A 167 0.95 6.95 -30.15
CA ARG A 167 0.07 8.14 -30.13
C ARG A 167 0.21 8.93 -28.82
N PHE A 168 0.25 8.23 -27.69
CA PHE A 168 0.42 8.81 -26.37
C PHE A 168 1.77 9.50 -26.19
N THR A 169 2.85 8.89 -26.67
CA THR A 169 4.19 9.50 -26.57
C THR A 169 4.39 10.65 -27.54
N ALA A 170 3.68 10.66 -28.69
CA ALA A 170 3.68 11.76 -29.66
C ALA A 170 3.06 13.06 -29.13
N ILE A 171 2.25 13.02 -28.06
CA ILE A 171 1.69 14.24 -27.43
C ILE A 171 2.80 15.22 -26.97
N LYS A 172 4.01 14.70 -26.75
CA LYS A 172 5.19 15.53 -26.42
C LYS A 172 5.56 16.50 -27.53
N ASP A 173 5.18 16.23 -28.77
CA ASP A 173 5.46 17.10 -29.92
C ASP A 173 4.73 18.44 -29.76
N ASP A 174 3.50 18.40 -29.24
CA ASP A 174 2.69 19.60 -28.94
C ASP A 174 2.91 20.14 -27.50
N ASN A 175 3.64 19.40 -26.66
CA ASN A 175 3.87 19.71 -25.25
C ASN A 175 5.36 19.64 -24.89
N PRO A 176 6.17 20.63 -25.32
CA PRO A 176 7.60 20.65 -25.03
C PRO A 176 7.83 20.67 -23.50
N GLY A 177 8.47 19.62 -22.98
CA GLY A 177 8.74 19.45 -21.55
C GLY A 177 7.84 18.43 -20.84
N LEU A 178 6.80 17.90 -21.51
CA LEU A 178 6.00 16.79 -21.00
C LEU A 178 6.84 15.51 -20.90
N GLN A 179 6.73 14.81 -19.77
CA GLN A 179 7.29 13.48 -19.60
C GLN A 179 6.22 12.40 -19.67
N THR A 180 6.44 11.38 -20.49
CA THR A 180 5.52 10.26 -20.68
C THR A 180 6.14 8.97 -20.12
N TRP A 181 5.39 8.27 -19.29
CA TRP A 181 5.80 7.06 -18.57
C TRP A 181 4.75 5.96 -18.75
N ILE A 182 5.10 4.70 -18.47
CA ILE A 182 4.14 3.59 -18.45
C ILE A 182 4.04 3.01 -17.04
N SER A 183 2.81 2.83 -16.57
CA SER A 183 2.53 2.22 -15.27
C SER A 183 2.24 0.73 -15.44
N ILE A 184 2.89 -0.10 -14.63
CA ILE A 184 2.72 -1.55 -14.64
C ILE A 184 1.82 -1.96 -13.46
N GLY A 185 0.74 -2.69 -13.72
CA GLY A 185 -0.15 -3.22 -12.68
C GLY A 185 -1.63 -2.86 -12.89
N GLY A 186 -2.26 -2.32 -11.84
CA GLY A 186 -3.69 -2.01 -11.82
C GLY A 186 -4.56 -3.09 -11.14
N TRP A 187 -5.82 -2.75 -10.86
CA TRP A 187 -6.76 -3.61 -10.12
C TRP A 187 -6.98 -4.99 -10.76
N SER A 188 -6.97 -5.04 -12.09
CA SER A 188 -7.18 -6.27 -12.88
C SER A 188 -6.03 -7.27 -12.78
N MET A 189 -4.88 -6.88 -12.24
CA MET A 189 -3.77 -7.78 -11.93
C MET A 189 -4.06 -8.56 -10.63
N LYS A 190 -4.89 -9.61 -10.72
CA LYS A 190 -5.23 -10.45 -9.56
C LYS A 190 -4.06 -11.36 -9.14
N ARG A 191 -3.75 -11.31 -7.83
CA ARG A 191 -2.61 -11.93 -7.14
C ARG A 191 -2.81 -13.45 -6.99
N PRO A 192 -1.88 -14.28 -7.49
CA PRO A 192 -1.02 -15.00 -6.54
C PRO A 192 0.49 -14.95 -6.86
N ARG A 193 0.93 -14.49 -8.04
CA ARG A 193 2.33 -14.65 -8.51
C ARG A 193 3.17 -13.38 -8.63
N TYR A 194 2.62 -12.20 -8.30
CA TYR A 194 3.29 -10.91 -8.49
C TYR A 194 3.81 -10.25 -7.22
N ALA A 195 3.66 -10.90 -6.05
CA ALA A 195 4.19 -10.39 -4.79
C ALA A 195 5.74 -10.38 -4.74
N PHE A 196 6.41 -10.98 -5.74
CA PHE A 196 7.87 -11.12 -5.78
C PHE A 196 8.60 -9.99 -6.52
N LEU A 197 7.89 -9.02 -7.11
CA LEU A 197 8.48 -7.95 -7.92
C LEU A 197 8.46 -6.56 -7.24
N ILE A 198 8.11 -6.51 -5.96
CA ILE A 198 8.33 -5.32 -5.12
C ILE A 198 9.25 -5.75 -3.97
N ALA A 199 10.55 -5.79 -4.26
CA ALA A 199 11.64 -5.84 -3.30
C ALA A 199 12.70 -4.83 -3.73
#